data_AF-A0A3L7T7J8-F1
#
_entry.id   AF-A0A3L7T7J8-F1
#
_cell.length_a   1.000
_cell.length_b   1.000
_cell.length_c   1.000
_cell.angle_alpha   90.00
_cell.angle_beta   90.00
_cell.angle_gamma   90.00
#
_symmetry.space_group_name_H-M   'P 1'
#
loop_
_entity.id
_entity.type
_entity.pdbx_description
1 polymer ?
#
loop_
_entity_poly.entity_id
_entity_poly.type
_entity_poly.pdbx_seq_one_letter_code
_entity_poly.pdbx_strand_id
1 'polypeptide(L)'
;MVLACILLASAPTCLAQAGDPNYLTVPRVSVQDPAFFRARFEAARTGVVRIAVFGDSQETGPWGWGEHYLAGLNVRFAKVYGPSSESQLFTNHTSIARPMWLATTLESAAITPTTVADNRALPAITVSSLIDGAGSTLGCARTVFLQDASYCASDAIEGGPWFERNGPFVADVLTIARTGSGGLRWRNAPTDADVPDTTAPSIQSGAFPAKAKTAPGTFIWNTTPALSLGGRRHLQLLVEGDQAKSGTDVVGVRFRNIGAPASNDGTPRGVVVQSFARGGMRIVHLLAEHGESGAMLRALAPSVIVLHYGANDAGNITGVAQWRTQLLETISWLRTQMSDPAYPIIIASELDTLHSTELSPIIDAMPVVAHEIALADSRVLALNLRRITQEEYGWGPSKRYMADTAHFHPYAQTALSEAFVGELTRALAIADPACAAANWADCVRTWGASCEQGGCRLETDMEVIAHGLTWQGAGTTCADGDGDGYSDQCPPAGREDFNNDGFIDAMDLAVLLGAWGEAGHRADLNSDAVVNAPDLSLFLSAWFN
;
A
#
# COMPACT_ATOMS: atom_id res chain seq x y z
N MET A 1 5.07 64.91 -26.13
CA MET A 1 3.63 64.83 -25.78
C MET A 1 3.11 63.56 -26.43
N VAL A 2 2.62 62.51 -25.77
CA VAL A 2 2.18 62.22 -24.39
C VAL A 2 2.43 60.70 -24.22
N LEU A 3 3.30 60.29 -23.30
CA LEU A 3 2.99 59.64 -22.01
C LEU A 3 2.08 58.39 -22.12
N ALA A 4 2.67 57.20 -22.00
CA ALA A 4 1.97 55.95 -21.67
C ALA A 4 2.37 55.54 -20.24
N CYS A 5 1.39 55.49 -19.34
CA CYS A 5 1.54 55.08 -17.95
C CYS A 5 1.75 53.57 -17.85
N ILE A 6 2.86 53.18 -17.22
CA ILE A 6 3.08 51.85 -16.65
C ILE A 6 2.51 51.88 -15.23
N LEU A 7 1.52 51.04 -14.95
CA LEU A 7 1.05 50.75 -13.59
C LEU A 7 1.84 49.56 -13.05
N LEU A 8 2.73 49.86 -12.11
CA LEU A 8 3.39 48.93 -11.22
C LEU A 8 2.39 48.45 -10.16
N ALA A 9 2.20 47.13 -10.06
CA ALA A 9 1.68 46.49 -8.86
C ALA A 9 2.69 45.43 -8.43
N SER A 10 3.43 45.76 -7.39
CA SER A 10 4.41 44.95 -6.68
C SER A 10 3.71 43.86 -5.85
N ALA A 11 3.90 42.59 -6.22
CA ALA A 11 3.71 41.47 -5.31
C ALA A 11 5.06 41.14 -4.63
N PRO A 12 5.09 40.76 -3.35
CA PRO A 12 6.34 40.51 -2.64
C PRO A 12 7.01 39.27 -3.22
N THR A 13 8.22 39.46 -3.74
CA THR A 13 9.15 38.42 -4.14
C THR A 13 9.60 37.66 -2.90
N CYS A 14 9.00 36.49 -2.65
CA CYS A 14 9.73 35.43 -1.96
C CYS A 14 10.59 34.72 -3.01
N LEU A 15 11.75 35.31 -3.34
CA LEU A 15 12.79 34.60 -4.07
C LEU A 15 13.39 33.56 -3.11
N ALA A 16 12.73 32.41 -3.02
CA ALA A 16 13.36 31.22 -2.48
C ALA A 16 14.54 30.88 -3.40
N GLN A 17 15.73 30.87 -2.80
CA GLN A 17 16.96 30.42 -3.41
C GLN A 17 16.72 28.99 -3.94
N ALA A 18 16.71 28.79 -5.25
CA ALA A 18 16.39 27.50 -5.85
C ALA A 18 17.44 26.46 -5.42
N GLY A 19 17.06 25.59 -4.49
CA GLY A 19 17.81 24.38 -4.17
C GLY A 19 17.76 23.37 -5.31
N ASP A 20 18.49 22.27 -5.17
CA ASP A 20 18.47 21.17 -6.14
C ASP A 20 17.03 20.63 -6.34
N PRO A 21 16.62 20.28 -7.57
CA PRO A 21 15.29 19.73 -7.84
C PRO A 21 14.98 18.53 -6.96
N ASN A 22 13.82 18.56 -6.32
CA ASN A 22 13.32 17.48 -5.46
C ASN A 22 11.81 17.25 -5.67
N TYR A 23 11.23 16.36 -4.87
CA TYR A 23 9.82 15.97 -4.92
C TYR A 23 8.84 17.15 -4.82
N LEU A 24 9.18 18.28 -4.19
CA LEU A 24 8.33 19.47 -4.13
C LEU A 24 8.33 20.27 -5.45
N THR A 25 9.40 20.13 -6.24
CA THR A 25 9.56 20.87 -7.50
C THR A 25 8.84 20.24 -8.69
N VAL A 26 8.35 19.01 -8.55
CA VAL A 26 7.61 18.28 -9.60
C VAL A 26 6.17 17.98 -9.17
N PRO A 27 5.21 17.85 -10.13
CA PRO A 27 3.81 17.63 -9.79
C PRO A 27 3.54 16.35 -8.98
N ARG A 28 2.38 16.29 -8.33
CA ARG A 28 1.87 15.06 -7.68
C ARG A 28 1.72 13.90 -8.66
N VAL A 29 1.29 14.19 -9.88
CA VAL A 29 1.14 13.21 -10.97
C VAL A 29 1.73 13.77 -12.25
N SER A 30 2.53 12.95 -12.94
CA SER A 30 3.09 13.28 -14.24
C SER A 30 2.65 12.25 -15.26
N VAL A 31 1.97 12.69 -16.32
CA VAL A 31 1.43 11.82 -17.37
C VAL A 31 1.22 12.64 -18.65
N GLN A 32 1.67 12.13 -19.79
CA GLN A 32 1.41 12.78 -21.09
C GLN A 32 0.06 12.40 -21.70
N ASP A 33 -0.34 11.12 -21.58
CA ASP A 33 -1.59 10.60 -22.14
C ASP A 33 -2.53 10.12 -21.02
N PRO A 34 -3.14 11.05 -20.25
CA PRO A 34 -4.07 10.69 -19.18
C PRO A 34 -5.31 9.98 -19.73
N ALA A 35 -5.69 10.22 -21.00
CA ALA A 35 -6.84 9.56 -21.62
C ALA A 35 -6.62 8.05 -21.79
N PHE A 36 -5.41 7.63 -22.17
CA PHE A 36 -5.04 6.22 -22.24
C PHE A 36 -5.10 5.52 -20.88
N PHE A 37 -4.48 6.10 -19.85
CA PHE A 37 -4.52 5.52 -18.51
C PHE A 37 -5.96 5.50 -17.96
N ARG A 38 -6.70 6.60 -18.11
CA ARG A 38 -8.14 6.64 -17.75
C ARG A 38 -8.91 5.51 -18.43
N ALA A 39 -8.78 5.34 -19.75
CA ALA A 39 -9.49 4.29 -20.47
C ALA A 39 -9.12 2.89 -19.97
N ARG A 40 -7.86 2.67 -19.59
CA ARG A 40 -7.39 1.39 -19.05
C ARG A 40 -8.04 1.07 -17.70
N PHE A 41 -8.16 2.06 -16.82
CA PHE A 41 -8.80 1.89 -15.52
C PHE A 41 -10.32 1.87 -15.61
N GLU A 42 -10.95 2.68 -16.46
CA GLU A 42 -12.41 2.65 -16.68
C GLU A 42 -12.90 1.35 -17.32
N ALA A 43 -12.01 0.58 -17.97
CA ALA A 43 -12.31 -0.79 -18.37
C ALA A 43 -12.69 -1.67 -17.17
N ALA A 44 -12.33 -1.29 -15.94
CA ALA A 44 -12.74 -1.96 -14.70
C ALA A 44 -14.27 -1.93 -14.48
N ARG A 45 -15.00 -1.03 -15.13
CA ARG A 45 -16.47 -0.96 -15.03
C ARG A 45 -17.17 -2.16 -15.66
N THR A 46 -16.56 -2.74 -16.69
CA THR A 46 -17.14 -3.81 -17.53
C THR A 46 -16.16 -4.97 -17.76
N GLY A 47 -15.07 -5.02 -17.02
CA GLY A 47 -13.97 -5.97 -17.20
C GLY A 47 -13.08 -6.00 -15.97
N VAL A 48 -12.29 -7.06 -15.80
CA VAL A 48 -11.31 -7.12 -14.70
C VAL A 48 -10.02 -6.42 -15.12
N VAL A 49 -9.61 -5.40 -14.38
CA VAL A 49 -8.30 -4.74 -14.50
C VAL A 49 -7.36 -5.33 -13.46
N ARG A 50 -6.28 -5.95 -13.92
CA ARG A 50 -5.25 -6.55 -13.05
C ARG A 50 -4.08 -5.59 -12.90
N ILE A 51 -3.69 -5.29 -11.67
CA ILE A 51 -2.54 -4.45 -11.35
C ILE A 51 -1.47 -5.34 -10.74
N ALA A 52 -0.30 -5.38 -11.37
CA ALA A 52 0.87 -6.03 -10.80
C ALA A 52 1.72 -4.98 -10.09
N VAL A 53 1.95 -5.13 -8.80
CA VAL A 53 2.79 -4.22 -8.00
C VAL A 53 4.12 -4.91 -7.70
N PHE A 54 5.22 -4.32 -8.16
CA PHE A 54 6.56 -4.72 -7.78
C PHE A 54 7.14 -3.68 -6.84
N GLY A 55 7.79 -4.12 -5.77
CA GLY A 55 8.39 -3.23 -4.78
C GLY A 55 9.12 -3.97 -3.67
N ASP A 56 9.25 -3.34 -2.51
CA ASP A 56 9.95 -3.88 -1.35
C ASP A 56 9.07 -4.08 -0.09
N SER A 57 9.70 -4.42 1.05
CA SER A 57 9.04 -4.75 2.33
C SER A 57 8.26 -3.62 2.97
N GLN A 58 8.66 -2.36 2.78
CA GLN A 58 8.17 -1.26 3.61
C GLN A 58 6.71 -0.90 3.25
N GLU A 59 6.32 -1.07 1.99
CA GLU A 59 5.00 -0.69 1.47
C GLU A 59 4.29 -1.86 0.81
N THR A 60 5.00 -2.73 0.09
CA THR A 60 4.36 -3.65 -0.86
C THR A 60 4.58 -5.13 -0.56
N GLY A 61 5.40 -5.47 0.43
CA GLY A 61 5.72 -6.85 0.81
C GLY A 61 4.47 -7.66 1.18
N PRO A 62 4.06 -8.64 0.37
CA PRO A 62 2.99 -9.55 0.76
C PRO A 62 3.49 -10.39 1.95
N TRP A 63 2.69 -10.49 3.01
CA TRP A 63 3.02 -11.24 4.23
C TRP A 63 4.13 -10.63 5.11
N GLY A 64 4.39 -9.33 4.92
CA GLY A 64 5.21 -8.49 5.79
C GLY A 64 4.44 -7.24 6.21
N TRP A 65 5.12 -6.09 6.30
CA TRP A 65 4.48 -4.86 6.74
C TRP A 65 3.49 -4.25 5.74
N GLY A 66 3.55 -4.57 4.45
CA GLY A 66 2.66 -3.99 3.42
C GLY A 66 1.22 -4.53 3.36
N GLU A 67 0.81 -5.34 4.33
CA GLU A 67 -0.50 -6.02 4.34
C GLU A 67 -1.67 -5.04 4.23
N HIS A 68 -1.67 -3.99 5.07
CA HIS A 68 -2.74 -3.01 5.10
C HIS A 68 -2.74 -2.12 3.86
N TYR A 69 -1.57 -1.81 3.29
CA TYR A 69 -1.47 -1.02 2.07
C TYR A 69 -2.08 -1.75 0.86
N LEU A 70 -1.76 -3.03 0.66
CA LEU A 70 -2.31 -3.81 -0.46
C LEU A 70 -3.80 -4.09 -0.29
N ALA A 71 -4.24 -4.38 0.94
CA ALA A 71 -5.66 -4.51 1.25
C ALA A 71 -6.38 -3.18 0.98
N GLY A 72 -5.82 -2.07 1.47
CA GLY A 72 -6.32 -0.71 1.28
C GLY A 72 -6.43 -0.32 -0.19
N LEU A 73 -5.45 -0.68 -1.03
CA LEU A 73 -5.52 -0.44 -2.48
C LEU A 73 -6.72 -1.16 -3.11
N ASN A 74 -6.92 -2.45 -2.80
CA ASN A 74 -8.05 -3.20 -3.33
C ASN A 74 -9.40 -2.64 -2.82
N VAL A 75 -9.51 -2.33 -1.53
CA VAL A 75 -10.71 -1.68 -0.95
C VAL A 75 -10.99 -0.36 -1.66
N ARG A 76 -9.96 0.46 -1.84
CA ARG A 76 -10.15 1.79 -2.41
C ARG A 76 -10.52 1.75 -3.88
N PHE A 77 -9.93 0.85 -4.66
CA PHE A 77 -10.41 0.62 -6.02
C PHE A 77 -11.84 0.05 -6.05
N ALA A 78 -12.23 -0.80 -5.10
CA ALA A 78 -13.60 -1.30 -5.00
C ALA A 78 -14.60 -0.18 -4.66
N LYS A 79 -14.23 0.81 -3.84
CA LYS A 79 -15.03 2.02 -3.60
C LYS A 79 -15.26 2.82 -4.90
N VAL A 80 -14.26 2.86 -5.79
CA VAL A 80 -14.33 3.60 -7.07
C VAL A 80 -15.14 2.83 -8.13
N TYR A 81 -14.81 1.55 -8.34
CA TYR A 81 -15.29 0.75 -9.47
C TYR A 81 -16.39 -0.25 -9.12
N GLY A 82 -16.64 -0.49 -7.84
CA GLY A 82 -17.45 -1.59 -7.33
C GLY A 82 -16.60 -2.82 -6.97
N PRO A 83 -17.20 -3.82 -6.30
CA PRO A 83 -16.52 -5.06 -5.93
C PRO A 83 -15.85 -5.75 -7.12
N SER A 84 -14.71 -6.40 -6.89
CA SER A 84 -14.06 -7.22 -7.90
C SER A 84 -14.80 -8.55 -8.10
N SER A 85 -14.85 -9.04 -9.33
CA SER A 85 -15.30 -10.41 -9.66
C SER A 85 -14.17 -11.45 -9.68
N GLU A 86 -12.92 -11.02 -9.47
CA GLU A 86 -11.73 -11.89 -9.47
C GLU A 86 -10.88 -11.64 -8.22
N SER A 87 -10.33 -12.70 -7.63
CA SER A 87 -9.41 -12.61 -6.51
C SER A 87 -7.96 -12.44 -6.99
N GLN A 88 -7.08 -12.12 -6.05
CA GLN A 88 -5.64 -12.35 -6.21
C GLN A 88 -5.31 -13.83 -6.49
N LEU A 89 -4.08 -14.09 -6.91
CA LEU A 89 -3.52 -15.44 -6.96
C LEU A 89 -2.95 -15.82 -5.59
N PHE A 90 -3.47 -16.88 -5.01
CA PHE A 90 -3.02 -17.45 -3.74
C PHE A 90 -2.05 -18.61 -4.01
N THR A 91 -0.81 -18.47 -3.57
CA THR A 91 0.23 -19.49 -3.74
C THR A 91 0.17 -20.54 -2.64
N ASN A 92 0.85 -21.67 -2.82
CA ASN A 92 0.92 -22.75 -1.83
C ASN A 92 1.90 -22.37 -0.69
N HIS A 93 1.41 -21.63 0.29
CA HIS A 93 2.10 -21.32 1.54
C HIS A 93 1.09 -21.30 2.69
N THR A 94 1.55 -21.38 3.92
CA THR A 94 0.68 -21.28 5.10
C THR A 94 0.46 -19.82 5.48
N SER A 95 -0.81 -19.38 5.46
CA SER A 95 -1.24 -18.07 5.94
C SER A 95 -2.61 -18.17 6.59
N ILE A 96 -2.61 -18.18 7.93
CA ILE A 96 -3.80 -18.39 8.77
C ILE A 96 -4.05 -17.24 9.76
N ALA A 97 -3.14 -16.27 9.80
CA ALA A 97 -3.36 -15.00 10.50
C ALA A 97 -4.31 -14.10 9.68
N ARG A 98 -4.41 -12.81 10.02
CA ARG A 98 -5.15 -11.86 9.19
C ARG A 98 -4.62 -11.95 7.74
N PRO A 99 -5.49 -12.21 6.76
CA PRO A 99 -5.03 -12.40 5.40
C PRO A 99 -4.87 -11.05 4.73
N MET A 100 -3.80 -10.92 3.94
CA MET A 100 -3.58 -9.73 3.13
C MET A 100 -4.78 -9.39 2.24
N TRP A 101 -5.42 -10.40 1.63
CA TRP A 101 -6.62 -10.16 0.82
C TRP A 101 -7.50 -11.41 0.63
N LEU A 102 -8.64 -11.46 1.33
CA LEU A 102 -9.80 -12.34 1.07
C LEU A 102 -9.53 -13.85 0.91
N ALA A 103 -8.41 -14.38 1.39
CA ALA A 103 -8.20 -15.82 1.52
C ALA A 103 -7.15 -16.16 2.57
N THR A 104 -7.37 -17.28 3.25
CA THR A 104 -6.36 -17.93 4.08
C THR A 104 -5.95 -19.25 3.43
N THR A 105 -4.70 -19.65 3.67
CA THR A 105 -4.08 -20.79 3.00
C THR A 105 -3.37 -21.71 3.98
N LEU A 106 -3.33 -22.99 3.64
CA LEU A 106 -2.52 -23.99 4.33
C LEU A 106 -1.79 -24.80 3.28
N GLU A 107 -0.47 -24.88 3.40
CA GLU A 107 0.35 -25.55 2.40
C GLU A 107 0.17 -27.08 2.41
N SER A 108 0.41 -27.71 1.27
CA SER A 108 0.53 -29.17 1.19
C SER A 108 1.85 -29.65 1.79
N ALA A 109 1.81 -30.66 2.66
CA ALA A 109 2.98 -31.43 3.04
C ALA A 109 3.41 -32.44 1.96
N ALA A 110 2.51 -32.76 1.01
CA ALA A 110 2.76 -33.70 -0.07
C ALA A 110 3.31 -32.98 -1.30
N ILE A 111 4.61 -32.67 -1.25
CA ILE A 111 5.34 -31.97 -2.32
C ILE A 111 6.61 -32.71 -2.73
N THR A 112 7.09 -32.43 -3.93
CA THR A 112 8.39 -32.81 -4.45
C THR A 112 9.11 -31.55 -4.97
N PRO A 113 10.44 -31.56 -5.21
CA PRO A 113 11.10 -30.41 -5.80
C PRO A 113 10.50 -29.98 -7.15
N THR A 114 10.20 -28.68 -7.27
CA THR A 114 9.80 -28.06 -8.54
C THR A 114 10.93 -28.13 -9.56
N THR A 115 10.57 -28.23 -10.84
CA THR A 115 11.54 -28.14 -11.96
C THR A 115 11.70 -26.71 -12.48
N VAL A 116 10.92 -25.79 -11.93
CA VAL A 116 10.97 -24.38 -12.28
C VAL A 116 12.13 -23.75 -11.52
N ALA A 117 13.11 -23.24 -12.27
CA ALA A 117 14.21 -22.47 -11.68
C ALA A 117 13.68 -21.17 -11.07
N ASP A 118 14.32 -20.71 -9.98
CA ASP A 118 13.89 -19.52 -9.23
C ASP A 118 13.78 -18.27 -10.12
N ASN A 119 14.68 -18.14 -11.10
CA ASN A 119 14.68 -17.01 -12.04
C ASN A 119 13.53 -16.99 -13.05
N ARG A 120 12.71 -18.04 -13.08
CA ARG A 120 11.48 -18.15 -13.86
C ARG A 120 10.22 -17.91 -13.03
N ALA A 121 10.35 -17.80 -11.71
CA ALA A 121 9.28 -17.35 -10.84
C ALA A 121 9.29 -15.83 -10.70
N LEU A 122 8.12 -15.23 -10.55
CA LEU A 122 8.01 -13.84 -10.12
C LEU A 122 8.39 -13.74 -8.64
N PRO A 123 8.85 -12.57 -8.16
CA PRO A 123 9.15 -12.40 -6.74
C PRO A 123 7.90 -12.66 -5.88
N ALA A 124 8.12 -13.19 -4.69
CA ALA A 124 7.09 -13.65 -3.74
C ALA A 124 6.12 -14.74 -4.26
N ILE A 125 6.38 -15.34 -5.42
CA ILE A 125 5.63 -16.50 -5.90
C ILE A 125 6.43 -17.78 -5.66
N THR A 126 5.93 -18.62 -4.76
CA THR A 126 6.47 -19.97 -4.52
C THR A 126 5.75 -20.99 -5.40
N VAL A 127 6.47 -21.56 -6.38
CA VAL A 127 5.96 -22.68 -7.18
C VAL A 127 6.16 -23.99 -6.42
N SER A 128 5.08 -24.71 -6.18
CA SER A 128 5.12 -26.01 -5.48
C SER A 128 4.80 -27.15 -6.43
N SER A 129 5.57 -28.24 -6.38
CA SER A 129 5.27 -29.46 -7.15
C SER A 129 4.44 -30.41 -6.30
N LEU A 130 3.13 -30.44 -6.51
CA LEU A 130 2.20 -31.24 -5.69
C LEU A 130 2.20 -32.70 -6.14
N ILE A 131 2.28 -33.63 -5.18
CA ILE A 131 2.15 -35.08 -5.37
C ILE A 131 0.89 -35.61 -4.66
N ASP A 132 0.60 -36.89 -4.85
CA ASP A 132 -0.49 -37.58 -4.15
C ASP A 132 -0.27 -37.56 -2.63
N GLY A 133 -1.24 -37.01 -1.90
CA GLY A 133 -1.23 -36.92 -0.44
C GLY A 133 -1.46 -38.25 0.29
N ALA A 134 -1.72 -39.34 -0.42
CA ALA A 134 -1.98 -40.68 0.13
C ALA A 134 -3.08 -40.71 1.21
N GLY A 135 -4.07 -39.81 1.09
CA GLY A 135 -5.17 -39.65 2.05
C GLY A 135 -4.80 -38.90 3.34
N SER A 136 -3.59 -38.35 3.45
CA SER A 136 -3.21 -37.48 4.58
C SER A 136 -4.08 -36.23 4.63
N THR A 137 -4.51 -35.85 5.83
CA THR A 137 -5.21 -34.57 6.06
C THR A 137 -4.32 -33.36 5.77
N LEU A 138 -3.00 -33.49 5.71
CA LEU A 138 -2.09 -32.41 5.29
C LEU A 138 -1.56 -32.59 3.86
N GLY A 139 -2.06 -33.59 3.12
CA GLY A 139 -1.60 -33.92 1.77
C GLY A 139 -2.12 -33.02 0.65
N CYS A 140 -2.80 -31.93 0.97
CA CYS A 140 -3.37 -31.00 -0.01
C CYS A 140 -3.03 -29.56 0.34
N ALA A 141 -2.79 -28.77 -0.70
CA ALA A 141 -2.83 -27.32 -0.61
C ALA A 141 -4.28 -26.92 -0.39
N ARG A 142 -4.54 -26.05 0.59
CA ARG A 142 -5.86 -25.54 0.92
C ARG A 142 -5.92 -24.03 0.77
N THR A 143 -7.02 -23.56 0.20
CA THR A 143 -7.34 -22.14 0.14
C THR A 143 -8.79 -21.97 0.56
N VAL A 144 -9.01 -21.29 1.69
CA VAL A 144 -10.34 -20.82 2.10
C VAL A 144 -10.54 -19.45 1.45
N PHE A 145 -11.57 -19.33 0.63
CA PHE A 145 -11.91 -18.09 -0.02
C PHE A 145 -12.93 -17.34 0.83
N LEU A 146 -12.56 -16.13 1.27
CA LEU A 146 -13.33 -15.29 2.19
C LEU A 146 -14.09 -14.23 1.38
N GLN A 147 -14.97 -14.68 0.48
CA GLN A 147 -15.62 -13.80 -0.50
C GLN A 147 -16.53 -12.72 0.12
N ASP A 148 -16.90 -12.90 1.39
CA ASP A 148 -17.74 -11.98 2.16
C ASP A 148 -16.92 -11.00 3.02
N ALA A 149 -15.60 -11.02 2.89
CA ALA A 149 -14.67 -10.23 3.70
C ALA A 149 -14.84 -10.47 5.22
N SER A 150 -15.20 -11.68 5.64
CA SER A 150 -15.39 -12.02 7.06
C SER A 150 -14.16 -11.81 7.94
N TYR A 151 -12.99 -11.93 7.33
CA TYR A 151 -11.70 -11.87 8.00
C TYR A 151 -10.70 -11.23 7.04
N CYS A 152 -10.17 -10.08 7.44
CA CYS A 152 -9.34 -9.23 6.59
C CYS A 152 -8.13 -8.70 7.36
N ALA A 153 -7.27 -7.97 6.65
CA ALA A 153 -6.09 -7.31 7.21
C ALA A 153 -6.41 -6.37 8.39
N SER A 154 -7.63 -5.82 8.49
CA SER A 154 -8.06 -5.04 9.66
C SER A 154 -9.57 -5.10 9.87
N ASP A 155 -10.01 -4.86 11.12
CA ASP A 155 -11.43 -4.80 11.49
C ASP A 155 -12.19 -3.74 10.72
N ALA A 156 -11.52 -2.63 10.35
CA ALA A 156 -12.11 -1.51 9.65
C ALA A 156 -12.66 -1.85 8.26
N ILE A 157 -12.21 -2.96 7.67
CA ILE A 157 -12.62 -3.39 6.32
C ILE A 157 -13.38 -4.72 6.33
N GLU A 158 -13.60 -5.36 7.49
CA GLU A 158 -14.35 -6.62 7.56
C GLU A 158 -15.83 -6.43 7.17
N GLY A 159 -16.40 -7.44 6.52
CA GLY A 159 -17.79 -7.48 6.04
C GLY A 159 -18.11 -6.55 4.85
N GLY A 160 -17.11 -5.85 4.31
CA GLY A 160 -17.31 -4.89 3.23
C GLY A 160 -17.52 -5.54 1.85
N PRO A 161 -18.18 -4.83 0.91
CA PRO A 161 -18.49 -5.33 -0.43
C PRO A 161 -17.29 -5.21 -1.37
N TRP A 162 -16.19 -5.89 -1.06
CA TRP A 162 -14.93 -5.78 -1.83
C TRP A 162 -14.85 -6.78 -2.98
N PHE A 163 -15.60 -7.86 -2.87
CA PHE A 163 -15.72 -8.90 -3.89
C PHE A 163 -17.20 -9.17 -4.20
N GLU A 164 -17.49 -9.57 -5.43
CA GLU A 164 -18.84 -9.95 -5.87
C GLU A 164 -19.24 -11.24 -5.14
N ARG A 165 -19.93 -11.10 -4.00
CA ARG A 165 -20.20 -12.19 -3.05
C ARG A 165 -21.28 -13.19 -3.49
N ASN A 166 -22.01 -12.87 -4.55
CA ASN A 166 -23.09 -13.73 -5.03
C ASN A 166 -22.53 -14.60 -6.17
N GLY A 167 -22.23 -15.87 -5.90
CA GLY A 167 -21.77 -16.80 -6.94
C GLY A 167 -22.77 -16.96 -8.11
N PRO A 168 -22.52 -17.88 -9.06
CA PRO A 168 -21.57 -18.99 -8.98
C PRO A 168 -20.09 -18.59 -8.99
N PHE A 169 -19.29 -19.35 -8.25
CA PHE A 169 -17.84 -19.21 -8.20
C PHE A 169 -17.15 -20.35 -8.94
N VAL A 170 -16.00 -20.07 -9.54
CA VAL A 170 -15.05 -21.09 -10.01
C VAL A 170 -13.68 -20.81 -9.41
N ALA A 171 -12.89 -21.87 -9.26
CA ALA A 171 -11.47 -21.74 -9.00
C ALA A 171 -10.68 -21.99 -10.28
N ASP A 172 -9.75 -21.09 -10.59
CA ASP A 172 -8.72 -21.34 -11.59
C ASP A 172 -7.42 -21.71 -10.87
N VAL A 173 -6.81 -22.83 -11.28
CA VAL A 173 -5.52 -23.31 -10.79
C VAL A 173 -4.47 -23.11 -11.88
N LEU A 174 -3.48 -22.26 -11.64
CA LEU A 174 -2.37 -22.02 -12.56
C LEU A 174 -1.31 -23.09 -12.35
N THR A 175 -1.06 -23.87 -13.40
CA THR A 175 -0.08 -24.95 -13.41
C THR A 175 1.00 -24.69 -14.46
N ILE A 176 2.13 -25.37 -14.32
CA ILE A 176 3.20 -25.37 -15.32
C ILE A 176 3.30 -26.80 -15.86
N ALA A 177 3.18 -26.93 -17.18
CA ALA A 177 3.29 -28.21 -17.87
C ALA A 177 4.63 -28.87 -17.55
N ARG A 178 4.59 -30.13 -17.11
CA ARG A 178 5.77 -30.88 -16.68
C ARG A 178 5.75 -32.28 -17.29
N THR A 179 6.91 -32.71 -17.79
CA THR A 179 7.07 -34.07 -18.32
C THR A 179 6.82 -35.10 -17.21
N GLY A 180 5.97 -36.09 -17.51
CA GLY A 180 5.65 -37.16 -16.57
C GLY A 180 4.70 -36.77 -15.44
N SER A 181 4.16 -35.55 -15.43
CA SER A 181 3.08 -35.18 -14.50
C SER A 181 1.84 -36.04 -14.76
N GLY A 182 1.16 -36.46 -13.69
CA GLY A 182 -0.17 -37.11 -13.76
C GLY A 182 -1.34 -36.12 -13.80
N GLY A 183 -1.08 -34.84 -13.52
CA GLY A 183 -2.10 -33.82 -13.34
C GLY A 183 -2.41 -33.57 -11.87
N LEU A 184 -3.58 -33.01 -11.60
CA LEU A 184 -4.04 -32.66 -10.25
C LEU A 184 -5.40 -33.27 -9.98
N ARG A 185 -5.69 -33.51 -8.70
CA ARG A 185 -7.04 -33.72 -8.18
C ARG A 185 -7.44 -32.49 -7.38
N TRP A 186 -8.72 -32.13 -7.46
CA TRP A 186 -9.29 -31.06 -6.67
C TRP A 186 -10.52 -31.53 -5.92
N ARG A 187 -10.74 -30.95 -4.74
CA ARG A 187 -11.95 -31.12 -3.94
C ARG A 187 -12.43 -29.75 -3.45
N ASN A 188 -13.74 -29.57 -3.38
CA ASN A 188 -14.37 -28.44 -2.71
C ASN A 188 -14.95 -28.93 -1.39
N ALA A 189 -14.48 -28.37 -0.28
CA ALA A 189 -14.88 -28.74 1.07
C ALA A 189 -15.31 -27.49 1.88
N PRO A 190 -16.44 -26.85 1.52
CA PRO A 190 -16.87 -25.61 2.14
C PRO A 190 -16.88 -25.66 3.67
N THR A 191 -16.59 -24.52 4.30
CA THR A 191 -16.44 -24.40 5.75
C THR A 191 -17.04 -23.09 6.27
N ASP A 192 -17.36 -23.05 7.55
CA ASP A 192 -17.75 -21.81 8.25
C ASP A 192 -16.55 -21.14 8.93
N ALA A 193 -15.37 -21.79 8.93
CA ALA A 193 -14.15 -21.27 9.51
C ALA A 193 -13.44 -20.29 8.57
N ASP A 194 -12.89 -19.21 9.11
CA ASP A 194 -12.12 -18.22 8.34
C ASP A 194 -10.70 -18.70 7.98
N VAL A 195 -10.28 -19.85 8.53
CA VAL A 195 -8.99 -20.50 8.28
C VAL A 195 -9.20 -21.93 7.77
N PRO A 196 -8.19 -22.53 7.09
CA PRO A 196 -8.32 -23.86 6.53
C PRO A 196 -8.72 -24.93 7.55
N ASP A 197 -9.86 -25.57 7.29
CA ASP A 197 -10.41 -26.66 8.07
C ASP A 197 -10.03 -28.01 7.43
N THR A 198 -9.14 -28.74 8.11
CA THR A 198 -8.69 -30.06 7.66
C THR A 198 -9.73 -31.17 7.84
N THR A 199 -10.81 -30.88 8.55
CA THR A 199 -11.92 -31.81 8.84
C THR A 199 -13.16 -31.57 7.98
N ALA A 200 -13.21 -30.46 7.23
CA ALA A 200 -14.35 -30.11 6.39
C ALA A 200 -14.63 -31.19 5.33
N PRO A 201 -15.88 -31.68 5.22
CA PRO A 201 -16.23 -32.72 4.25
C PRO A 201 -16.26 -32.15 2.83
N SER A 202 -15.68 -32.89 1.88
CA SER A 202 -15.75 -32.52 0.46
C SER A 202 -17.14 -32.82 -0.11
N ILE A 203 -17.72 -31.85 -0.82
CA ILE A 203 -19.04 -31.98 -1.45
C ILE A 203 -18.96 -32.04 -2.98
N GLN A 204 -17.84 -31.61 -3.55
CA GLN A 204 -17.55 -31.74 -4.98
C GLN A 204 -16.08 -32.12 -5.16
N SER A 205 -15.77 -32.78 -6.27
CA SER A 205 -14.41 -33.17 -6.61
C SER A 205 -14.26 -33.32 -8.12
N GLY A 206 -13.03 -33.29 -8.58
CA GLY A 206 -12.68 -33.59 -9.96
C GLY A 206 -11.18 -33.71 -10.15
N ALA A 207 -10.77 -33.75 -11.42
CA ALA A 207 -9.36 -33.82 -11.79
C ALA A 207 -9.05 -32.87 -12.92
N PHE A 208 -7.82 -32.36 -12.93
CA PHE A 208 -7.20 -31.68 -14.04
C PHE A 208 -6.16 -32.61 -14.65
N PRO A 209 -6.49 -33.33 -15.73
CA PRO A 209 -5.58 -34.31 -16.30
C PRO A 209 -4.34 -33.64 -16.86
N ALA A 210 -3.19 -34.31 -16.78
CA ALA A 210 -1.97 -33.83 -17.37
C ALA A 210 -2.13 -33.51 -18.86
N LYS A 211 -1.58 -32.36 -19.27
CA LYS A 211 -1.56 -31.95 -20.67
C LYS A 211 -0.29 -32.49 -21.34
N ALA A 212 -0.22 -33.82 -21.50
CA ALA A 212 0.99 -34.52 -21.95
C ALA A 212 1.55 -34.10 -23.33
N LYS A 213 0.73 -33.47 -24.17
CA LYS A 213 1.15 -32.91 -25.48
C LYS A 213 1.64 -31.46 -25.40
N THR A 214 1.46 -30.79 -24.26
CA THR A 214 1.89 -29.41 -24.07
C THR A 214 3.38 -29.38 -23.74
N ALA A 215 4.11 -28.45 -24.36
CA ALA A 215 5.53 -28.28 -24.12
C ALA A 215 5.81 -28.01 -22.62
N PRO A 216 6.79 -28.69 -22.01
CA PRO A 216 7.19 -28.42 -20.63
C PRO A 216 7.52 -26.94 -20.40
N GLY A 217 7.16 -26.40 -19.24
CA GLY A 217 7.30 -24.98 -18.92
C GLY A 217 6.16 -24.09 -19.39
N THR A 218 5.18 -24.62 -20.13
CA THR A 218 3.98 -23.86 -20.53
C THR A 218 3.05 -23.65 -19.35
N PHE A 219 2.60 -22.41 -19.14
CA PHE A 219 1.61 -22.06 -18.12
C PHE A 219 0.19 -22.42 -18.58
N ILE A 220 -0.57 -23.06 -17.72
CA ILE A 220 -1.92 -23.57 -18.04
C ILE A 220 -2.87 -23.24 -16.88
N TRP A 221 -3.90 -22.47 -17.18
CA TRP A 221 -5.05 -22.28 -16.31
C TRP A 221 -6.00 -23.47 -16.41
N ASN A 222 -6.31 -24.09 -15.27
CA ASN A 222 -7.30 -25.15 -15.15
C ASN A 222 -8.47 -24.65 -14.30
N THR A 223 -9.68 -24.65 -14.85
CA THR A 223 -10.86 -24.08 -14.19
C THR A 223 -11.78 -25.20 -13.69
N THR A 224 -12.22 -25.12 -12.44
CA THR A 224 -13.25 -26.02 -11.90
C THR A 224 -14.61 -25.75 -12.56
N PRO A 225 -15.55 -26.70 -12.52
CA PRO A 225 -16.98 -26.36 -12.62
C PRO A 225 -17.38 -25.35 -11.52
N ALA A 226 -18.59 -24.81 -11.64
CA ALA A 226 -19.15 -23.95 -10.60
C ALA A 226 -19.14 -24.66 -9.23
N LEU A 227 -18.52 -24.01 -8.25
CA LEU A 227 -18.37 -24.49 -6.89
C LEU A 227 -19.57 -24.07 -6.04
N SER A 228 -20.08 -25.01 -5.26
CA SER A 228 -21.17 -24.79 -4.31
C SER A 228 -20.62 -24.44 -2.94
N LEU A 229 -21.26 -23.49 -2.25
CA LEU A 229 -21.02 -23.23 -0.83
C LEU A 229 -21.60 -24.33 0.07
N GLY A 230 -22.49 -25.20 -0.43
CA GLY A 230 -23.04 -26.31 0.36
C GLY A 230 -23.79 -25.87 1.64
N GLY A 231 -24.30 -24.63 1.67
CA GLY A 231 -24.92 -24.04 2.87
C GLY A 231 -23.93 -23.55 3.93
N ARG A 232 -22.63 -23.57 3.65
CA ARG A 232 -21.56 -23.02 4.48
C ARG A 232 -21.21 -21.60 4.07
N ARG A 233 -20.47 -20.90 4.93
CA ARG A 233 -20.05 -19.53 4.71
C ARG A 233 -19.03 -19.39 3.57
N HIS A 234 -18.01 -20.24 3.53
CA HIS A 234 -16.83 -20.06 2.67
C HIS A 234 -16.58 -21.26 1.77
N LEU A 235 -16.04 -21.00 0.57
CA LEU A 235 -15.45 -22.06 -0.25
C LEU A 235 -14.10 -22.47 0.34
N GLN A 236 -13.79 -23.76 0.29
CA GLN A 236 -12.43 -24.23 0.54
C GLN A 236 -12.01 -25.18 -0.58
N LEU A 237 -11.04 -24.74 -1.38
CA LEU A 237 -10.47 -25.56 -2.43
C LEU A 237 -9.29 -26.35 -1.88
N LEU A 238 -9.30 -27.65 -2.11
CA LEU A 238 -8.19 -28.56 -1.87
C LEU A 238 -7.59 -28.96 -3.22
N VAL A 239 -6.27 -28.85 -3.36
CA VAL A 239 -5.52 -29.29 -4.55
C VAL A 239 -4.40 -30.24 -4.14
N GLU A 240 -4.30 -31.37 -4.82
CA GLU A 240 -3.23 -32.38 -4.63
C GLU A 240 -2.77 -32.93 -5.99
N GLY A 241 -1.58 -33.53 -6.02
CA GLY A 241 -1.12 -34.25 -7.22
C GLY A 241 -1.86 -35.57 -7.41
N ASP A 242 -1.93 -36.05 -8.66
CA ASP A 242 -2.56 -37.34 -8.97
C ASP A 242 -1.59 -38.54 -8.86
N GLN A 243 -0.30 -38.29 -8.59
CA GLN A 243 0.74 -39.32 -8.57
C GLN A 243 1.68 -39.18 -7.38
N ALA A 244 2.12 -40.31 -6.84
CA ALA A 244 2.93 -40.36 -5.62
C ALA A 244 4.40 -39.92 -5.78
N LYS A 245 4.95 -39.94 -7.00
CA LYS A 245 6.39 -39.69 -7.25
C LYS A 245 6.68 -38.58 -8.24
N SER A 246 5.74 -38.29 -9.14
CA SER A 246 5.88 -37.25 -10.15
C SER A 246 4.90 -36.14 -9.85
N GLY A 247 5.43 -34.96 -9.53
CA GLY A 247 4.62 -33.82 -9.15
C GLY A 247 4.05 -33.07 -10.34
N THR A 248 3.06 -32.23 -10.05
CA THR A 248 2.57 -31.19 -10.96
C THR A 248 2.94 -29.83 -10.37
N ASP A 249 3.69 -29.03 -11.13
CA ASP A 249 4.12 -27.71 -10.69
C ASP A 249 2.90 -26.75 -10.69
N VAL A 250 2.58 -26.21 -9.52
CA VAL A 250 1.45 -25.31 -9.26
C VAL A 250 1.99 -23.95 -8.83
N VAL A 251 1.53 -22.90 -9.49
CA VAL A 251 1.84 -21.50 -9.16
C VAL A 251 0.90 -21.00 -8.08
N GLY A 252 -0.40 -21.25 -8.24
CA GLY A 252 -1.41 -20.83 -7.27
C GLY A 252 -2.84 -21.00 -7.76
N VAL A 253 -3.76 -20.50 -6.95
CA VAL A 253 -5.21 -20.56 -7.15
C VAL A 253 -5.78 -19.15 -7.15
N ARG A 254 -6.70 -18.84 -8.06
CA ARG A 254 -7.58 -17.67 -7.95
C ARG A 254 -9.04 -18.08 -8.02
N PHE A 255 -9.91 -17.30 -7.40
CA PHE A 255 -11.35 -17.46 -7.48
C PHE A 255 -11.94 -16.39 -8.38
N ARG A 256 -12.94 -16.79 -9.16
CA ARG A 256 -13.73 -15.87 -9.99
C ARG A 256 -15.20 -16.08 -9.73
N ASN A 257 -15.91 -14.97 -9.63
CA ASN A 257 -17.34 -14.93 -9.80
C ASN A 257 -17.66 -15.00 -11.30
N ILE A 258 -18.43 -16.00 -11.70
CA ILE A 258 -18.92 -16.20 -13.07
C ILE A 258 -20.45 -16.05 -13.17
N GLY A 259 -21.08 -15.70 -12.05
CA GLY A 259 -22.48 -15.29 -12.02
C GLY A 259 -22.66 -13.93 -12.68
N ALA A 260 -23.92 -13.62 -13.03
CA ALA A 260 -24.27 -12.24 -13.31
C ALA A 260 -24.04 -11.43 -12.02
N PRO A 261 -23.18 -10.39 -12.02
CA PRO A 261 -22.98 -9.53 -10.86
C PRO A 261 -24.29 -8.88 -10.42
N ALA A 262 -24.30 -8.24 -9.26
CA ALA A 262 -25.44 -7.44 -8.81
C ALA A 262 -25.75 -6.19 -9.68
N SER A 263 -25.06 -6.01 -10.82
CA SER A 263 -25.38 -5.03 -11.88
C SER A 263 -26.14 -5.68 -13.05
N ASN A 264 -27.05 -4.91 -13.65
CA ASN A 264 -28.04 -5.35 -14.64
C ASN A 264 -27.50 -6.02 -15.93
N ASP A 265 -26.19 -6.10 -16.15
CA ASP A 265 -25.57 -6.51 -17.42
C ASP A 265 -24.69 -7.77 -17.36
N GLY A 266 -24.45 -8.36 -16.19
CA GLY A 266 -23.87 -9.71 -16.11
C GLY A 266 -22.35 -9.83 -16.36
N THR A 267 -21.57 -8.74 -16.40
CA THR A 267 -20.17 -8.77 -16.87
C THR A 267 -19.13 -8.76 -15.73
N PRO A 268 -18.14 -9.70 -15.69
CA PRO A 268 -17.01 -9.66 -14.75
C PRO A 268 -16.32 -8.30 -14.77
N ARG A 269 -16.00 -7.76 -13.59
CA ARG A 269 -15.55 -6.38 -13.42
C ARG A 269 -14.66 -6.15 -12.20
N GLY A 270 -14.23 -4.91 -12.04
CA GLY A 270 -13.47 -4.41 -10.89
C GLY A 270 -11.96 -4.45 -11.11
N VAL A 271 -11.25 -4.08 -10.05
CA VAL A 271 -9.78 -4.03 -10.04
C VAL A 271 -9.27 -5.08 -9.07
N VAL A 272 -8.20 -5.77 -9.47
CA VAL A 272 -7.44 -6.67 -8.60
C VAL A 272 -6.00 -6.19 -8.55
N VAL A 273 -5.52 -5.89 -7.36
CA VAL A 273 -4.11 -5.53 -7.12
C VAL A 273 -3.41 -6.76 -6.58
N GLN A 274 -2.38 -7.23 -7.28
CA GLN A 274 -1.52 -8.34 -6.86
C GLN A 274 -0.11 -7.81 -6.62
N SER A 275 0.45 -8.11 -5.46
CA SER A 275 1.85 -7.81 -5.18
C SER A 275 2.79 -8.95 -5.58
N PHE A 276 3.96 -8.55 -6.05
CA PHE A 276 5.15 -9.35 -6.31
C PHE A 276 6.37 -8.69 -5.62
N ALA A 277 6.16 -8.03 -4.50
CA ALA A 277 7.23 -7.42 -3.73
C ALA A 277 7.91 -8.45 -2.83
N ARG A 278 9.14 -8.16 -2.43
CA ARG A 278 9.90 -8.98 -1.47
C ARG A 278 10.70 -8.08 -0.56
N GLY A 279 10.85 -8.45 0.71
CA GLY A 279 11.64 -7.66 1.64
C GLY A 279 13.09 -7.44 1.19
N GLY A 280 13.58 -6.22 1.36
CA GLY A 280 14.92 -5.80 0.92
C GLY A 280 15.14 -5.80 -0.59
N MET A 281 14.07 -5.91 -1.39
CA MET A 281 14.20 -5.94 -2.84
C MET A 281 14.55 -4.56 -3.39
N ARG A 282 15.45 -4.54 -4.36
CA ARG A 282 15.82 -3.38 -5.17
C ARG A 282 15.35 -3.59 -6.59
N ILE A 283 15.25 -2.53 -7.36
CA ILE A 283 14.78 -2.63 -8.74
C ILE A 283 15.68 -3.55 -9.59
N VAL A 284 16.99 -3.55 -9.33
CA VAL A 284 17.97 -4.41 -10.02
C VAL A 284 17.75 -5.90 -9.79
N HIS A 285 17.14 -6.30 -8.69
CA HIS A 285 16.89 -7.71 -8.39
C HIS A 285 15.83 -8.31 -9.34
N LEU A 286 14.96 -7.51 -9.95
CA LEU A 286 14.00 -8.01 -10.95
C LEU A 286 14.71 -8.67 -12.13
N LEU A 287 15.75 -8.02 -12.66
CA LEU A 287 16.50 -8.55 -13.79
C LEU A 287 17.51 -9.61 -13.34
N ALA A 288 18.22 -9.34 -12.25
CA ALA A 288 19.30 -10.21 -11.78
C ALA A 288 18.78 -11.57 -11.29
N GLU A 289 17.64 -11.57 -10.60
CA GLU A 289 17.11 -12.77 -9.95
C GLU A 289 15.88 -13.33 -10.64
N HIS A 290 15.10 -12.53 -11.36
CA HIS A 290 13.80 -12.92 -11.95
C HIS A 290 13.72 -12.65 -13.46
N GLY A 291 14.86 -12.47 -14.14
CA GLY A 291 14.91 -12.04 -15.54
C GLY A 291 14.23 -12.97 -16.55
N GLU A 292 13.99 -14.24 -16.21
CA GLU A 292 13.29 -15.23 -17.05
C GLU A 292 11.81 -15.42 -16.67
N SER A 293 11.28 -14.64 -15.74
CA SER A 293 9.91 -14.78 -15.21
C SER A 293 8.79 -14.30 -16.14
N GLY A 294 9.11 -13.77 -17.32
CA GLY A 294 8.12 -13.15 -18.19
C GLY A 294 7.03 -14.09 -18.70
N ALA A 295 7.30 -15.39 -18.82
CA ALA A 295 6.25 -16.37 -19.14
C ALA A 295 5.19 -16.44 -18.04
N MET A 296 5.60 -16.37 -16.76
CA MET A 296 4.69 -16.30 -15.62
C MET A 296 3.93 -14.98 -15.63
N LEU A 297 4.63 -13.85 -15.83
CA LEU A 297 3.99 -12.53 -15.89
C LEU A 297 2.91 -12.45 -16.97
N ARG A 298 3.19 -12.96 -18.18
CA ARG A 298 2.20 -13.04 -19.26
C ARG A 298 1.02 -13.95 -18.92
N ALA A 299 1.25 -15.06 -18.19
CA ALA A 299 0.18 -15.96 -17.78
C ALA A 299 -0.78 -15.34 -16.76
N LEU A 300 -0.28 -14.44 -15.90
CA LEU A 300 -1.08 -13.66 -14.97
C LEU A 300 -1.79 -12.48 -15.64
N ALA A 301 -1.33 -12.08 -16.83
CA ALA A 301 -1.95 -11.09 -17.69
C ALA A 301 -2.33 -9.79 -16.95
N PRO A 302 -1.37 -9.12 -16.27
CA PRO A 302 -1.63 -7.80 -15.73
C PRO A 302 -2.12 -6.87 -16.84
N SER A 303 -2.85 -5.85 -16.44
CA SER A 303 -3.32 -4.77 -17.30
C SER A 303 -2.42 -3.55 -17.23
N VAL A 304 -1.78 -3.34 -16.08
CA VAL A 304 -0.80 -2.30 -15.78
C VAL A 304 0.20 -2.83 -14.76
N ILE A 305 1.44 -2.36 -14.81
CA ILE A 305 2.47 -2.69 -13.83
C ILE A 305 2.83 -1.42 -13.05
N VAL A 306 2.90 -1.55 -11.73
CA VAL A 306 3.36 -0.52 -10.80
C VAL A 306 4.75 -0.90 -10.31
N LEU A 307 5.69 0.03 -10.41
CA LEU A 307 7.01 -0.04 -9.81
C LEU A 307 7.02 0.89 -8.60
N HIS A 308 7.10 0.31 -7.40
CA HIS A 308 7.14 1.02 -6.12
C HIS A 308 8.45 0.66 -5.41
N TYR A 309 9.50 1.40 -5.72
CA TYR A 309 10.86 1.18 -5.24
C TYR A 309 11.48 2.52 -4.86
N GLY A 310 12.43 2.51 -3.92
CA GLY A 310 13.26 3.68 -3.68
C GLY A 310 14.21 3.53 -2.49
N ALA A 311 13.71 3.23 -1.30
CA ALA A 311 14.50 3.28 -0.08
C ALA A 311 15.67 2.26 -0.07
N ASN A 312 15.41 1.00 -0.42
CA ASN A 312 16.48 0.00 -0.54
C ASN A 312 17.46 0.33 -1.68
N ASP A 313 16.97 0.92 -2.78
CA ASP A 313 17.81 1.34 -3.90
C ASP A 313 18.73 2.50 -3.49
N ALA A 314 18.20 3.51 -2.78
CA ALA A 314 18.93 4.70 -2.34
C ALA A 314 20.17 4.33 -1.51
N GLY A 315 20.05 3.34 -0.61
CA GLY A 315 21.18 2.84 0.18
C GLY A 315 22.25 2.06 -0.60
N ASN A 316 22.05 1.80 -1.90
CA ASN A 316 22.92 0.94 -2.70
C ASN A 316 23.28 1.50 -4.09
N ILE A 317 23.02 2.78 -4.32
CA ILE A 317 23.40 3.51 -5.53
C ILE A 317 24.37 4.63 -5.19
N THR A 318 25.20 5.03 -6.15
CA THR A 318 26.12 6.17 -5.98
C THR A 318 25.46 7.51 -6.32
N GLY A 319 24.26 7.49 -6.89
CA GLY A 319 23.46 8.68 -7.19
C GLY A 319 22.22 8.37 -8.03
N VAL A 320 21.30 9.34 -8.10
CA VAL A 320 19.98 9.16 -8.74
C VAL A 320 20.07 8.84 -10.25
N ALA A 321 21.15 9.22 -10.92
CA ALA A 321 21.41 8.86 -12.32
C ALA A 321 21.59 7.34 -12.52
N GLN A 322 22.18 6.64 -11.54
CA GLN A 322 22.28 5.18 -11.58
C GLN A 322 20.89 4.54 -11.47
N TRP A 323 20.06 5.04 -10.56
CA TRP A 323 18.68 4.59 -10.41
C TRP A 323 17.84 4.82 -11.67
N ARG A 324 17.99 5.99 -12.32
CA ARG A 324 17.36 6.28 -13.63
C ARG A 324 17.68 5.20 -14.65
N THR A 325 18.95 4.83 -14.79
CA THR A 325 19.39 3.79 -15.74
C THR A 325 18.74 2.45 -15.41
N GLN A 326 18.78 2.03 -14.15
CA GLN A 326 18.20 0.76 -13.70
C GLN A 326 16.66 0.72 -13.90
N LEU A 327 15.98 1.84 -13.68
CA LEU A 327 14.54 1.98 -13.90
C LEU A 327 14.19 1.87 -15.39
N LEU A 328 14.94 2.53 -16.27
CA LEU A 328 14.75 2.42 -17.73
C LEU A 328 15.04 1.00 -18.26
N GLU A 329 16.09 0.35 -17.76
CA GLU A 329 16.38 -1.06 -18.07
C GLU A 329 15.24 -1.98 -17.64
N THR A 330 14.69 -1.74 -16.45
CA THR A 330 13.56 -2.51 -15.91
C THR A 330 12.30 -2.31 -16.73
N ILE A 331 11.95 -1.07 -17.08
CA ILE A 331 10.80 -0.77 -17.96
C ILE A 331 10.95 -1.46 -19.32
N SER A 332 12.14 -1.38 -19.92
CA SER A 332 12.45 -2.04 -21.20
C SER A 332 12.32 -3.56 -21.11
N TRP A 333 12.85 -4.16 -20.04
CA TRP A 333 12.72 -5.58 -19.77
C TRP A 333 11.25 -5.99 -19.60
N LEU A 334 10.48 -5.27 -18.79
CA LEU A 334 9.05 -5.56 -18.57
C LEU A 334 8.25 -5.52 -19.86
N ARG A 335 8.47 -4.51 -20.70
CA ARG A 335 7.83 -4.39 -22.02
C ARG A 335 8.21 -5.53 -22.96
N THR A 336 9.48 -5.94 -22.94
CA THR A 336 9.95 -7.12 -23.66
C THR A 336 9.25 -8.39 -23.16
N GLN A 337 9.18 -8.58 -21.84
CA GLN A 337 8.48 -9.72 -21.24
C GLN A 337 6.98 -9.71 -21.55
N MET A 338 6.34 -8.55 -21.58
CA MET A 338 4.93 -8.44 -21.97
C MET A 338 4.70 -8.51 -23.47
N SER A 339 5.77 -8.54 -24.28
CA SER A 339 5.70 -8.49 -25.75
C SER A 339 4.91 -7.28 -26.26
N ASP A 340 5.05 -6.16 -25.55
CA ASP A 340 4.39 -4.90 -25.85
C ASP A 340 5.36 -3.74 -25.54
N PRO A 341 5.95 -3.09 -26.57
CA PRO A 341 6.88 -1.97 -26.37
C PRO A 341 6.22 -0.71 -25.79
N ALA A 342 4.89 -0.65 -25.77
CA ALA A 342 4.08 0.43 -25.24
C ALA A 342 3.31 0.02 -23.97
N TYR A 343 3.73 -1.08 -23.31
CA TYR A 343 3.05 -1.60 -22.14
C TYR A 343 2.99 -0.54 -21.01
N PRO A 344 1.82 -0.34 -20.37
CA PRO A 344 1.61 0.69 -19.37
C PRO A 344 2.37 0.42 -18.07
N ILE A 345 3.18 1.40 -17.66
CA ILE A 345 3.90 1.39 -16.37
C ILE A 345 3.47 2.59 -15.53
N ILE A 346 3.28 2.36 -14.24
CA ILE A 346 3.15 3.40 -13.21
C ILE A 346 4.40 3.34 -12.33
N ILE A 347 5.05 4.46 -12.11
CA ILE A 347 6.12 4.60 -11.11
C ILE A 347 5.49 5.28 -9.90
N ALA A 348 5.42 4.56 -8.78
CA ALA A 348 5.02 5.12 -7.50
C ALA A 348 6.29 5.42 -6.71
N SER A 349 6.54 6.70 -6.45
CA SER A 349 7.75 7.10 -5.73
C SER A 349 7.66 6.77 -4.26
N GLU A 350 8.74 6.24 -3.72
CA GLU A 350 8.86 5.90 -2.30
C GLU A 350 8.81 7.13 -1.40
N LEU A 351 8.45 6.92 -0.13
CA LEU A 351 8.62 7.92 0.91
C LEU A 351 10.05 7.87 1.49
N ASP A 352 10.52 9.00 2.01
CA ASP A 352 11.75 8.96 2.81
C ASP A 352 11.45 8.33 4.17
N THR A 353 11.73 7.03 4.29
CA THR A 353 11.64 6.28 5.53
C THR A 353 12.95 6.34 6.33
N LEU A 354 14.08 6.53 5.65
CA LEU A 354 15.43 6.41 6.23
C LEU A 354 15.82 7.65 7.04
N HIS A 355 15.41 8.85 6.63
CA HIS A 355 15.72 10.14 7.26
C HIS A 355 17.22 10.28 7.57
N SER A 356 18.03 10.11 6.52
CA SER A 356 19.48 10.18 6.59
C SER A 356 19.95 11.43 5.87
N THR A 357 20.87 12.18 6.47
CA THR A 357 21.51 13.34 5.82
C THR A 357 22.17 12.99 4.49
N GLU A 358 22.54 11.72 4.29
CA GLU A 358 23.14 11.21 3.05
C GLU A 358 22.09 10.67 2.07
N LEU A 359 21.09 9.91 2.55
CA LEU A 359 20.15 9.19 1.68
C LEU A 359 18.87 9.97 1.37
N SER A 360 18.42 10.84 2.27
CA SER A 360 17.21 11.65 2.07
C SER A 360 17.28 12.50 0.80
N PRO A 361 18.40 13.20 0.48
CA PRO A 361 18.50 13.93 -0.79
C PRO A 361 18.37 13.04 -2.04
N ILE A 362 18.80 11.78 -1.96
CA ILE A 362 18.68 10.81 -3.06
C ILE A 362 17.22 10.42 -3.25
N ILE A 363 16.52 10.04 -2.16
CA ILE A 363 15.11 9.66 -2.21
C ILE A 363 14.25 10.84 -2.67
N ASP A 364 14.50 12.03 -2.13
CA ASP A 364 13.79 13.25 -2.49
C ASP A 364 13.98 13.66 -3.97
N ALA A 365 15.06 13.20 -4.62
CA ALA A 365 15.30 13.40 -6.05
C ALA A 365 14.65 12.32 -6.95
N MET A 366 14.28 11.15 -6.42
CA MET A 366 13.68 10.07 -7.22
C MET A 366 12.36 10.46 -7.92
N PRO A 367 11.44 11.23 -7.28
CA PRO A 367 10.25 11.72 -7.98
C PRO A 367 10.56 12.61 -9.18
N VAL A 368 11.69 13.34 -9.17
CA VAL A 368 12.13 14.14 -10.31
C VAL A 368 12.51 13.24 -11.49
N VAL A 369 13.25 12.16 -11.23
CA VAL A 369 13.57 11.17 -12.25
C VAL A 369 12.32 10.49 -12.80
N ALA A 370 11.38 10.10 -11.93
CA ALA A 370 10.11 9.50 -12.36
C ALA A 370 9.28 10.47 -13.22
N HIS A 371 9.21 11.74 -12.83
CA HIS A 371 8.58 12.82 -13.60
C HIS A 371 9.18 12.96 -15.00
N GLU A 372 10.50 13.04 -15.11
CA GLU A 372 11.20 13.17 -16.39
C GLU A 372 10.98 11.97 -17.31
N ILE A 373 10.94 10.74 -16.76
CA ILE A 373 10.64 9.54 -17.55
C ILE A 373 9.21 9.59 -18.05
N ALA A 374 8.23 9.96 -17.20
CA ALA A 374 6.84 10.12 -17.62
C ALA A 374 6.65 11.23 -18.67
N LEU A 375 7.46 12.28 -18.64
CA LEU A 375 7.50 13.31 -19.68
C LEU A 375 8.25 12.90 -20.95
N ALA A 376 8.99 11.80 -20.95
CA ALA A 376 9.65 11.26 -22.13
C ALA A 376 8.84 10.11 -22.78
N ASP A 377 7.93 9.50 -22.03
CA ASP A 377 7.21 8.30 -22.43
C ASP A 377 5.72 8.37 -22.08
N SER A 378 4.88 8.51 -23.12
CA SER A 378 3.41 8.58 -22.98
C SER A 378 2.74 7.36 -22.35
N ARG A 379 3.47 6.24 -22.19
CA ARG A 379 3.00 5.00 -21.58
C ARG A 379 3.57 4.80 -20.17
N VAL A 380 4.16 5.84 -19.59
CA VAL A 380 4.57 5.91 -18.20
C VAL A 380 3.78 7.01 -17.48
N LEU A 381 3.27 6.69 -16.30
CA LEU A 381 2.68 7.64 -15.36
C LEU A 381 3.52 7.62 -14.07
N ALA A 382 3.85 8.79 -13.53
CA ALA A 382 4.55 8.90 -12.25
C ALA A 382 3.63 9.47 -11.17
N LEU A 383 3.53 8.76 -10.04
CA LEU A 383 2.84 9.18 -8.81
C LEU A 383 3.89 9.56 -7.77
N ASN A 384 3.93 10.84 -7.41
CA ASN A 384 4.83 11.38 -6.41
C ASN A 384 4.21 11.26 -5.01
N LEU A 385 4.19 10.04 -4.45
CA LEU A 385 3.56 9.78 -3.16
C LEU A 385 4.22 10.59 -2.03
N ARG A 386 5.53 10.85 -2.11
CA ARG A 386 6.25 11.72 -1.17
C ARG A 386 5.63 13.11 -1.07
N ARG A 387 5.36 13.77 -2.20
CA ARG A 387 4.68 15.08 -2.22
C ARG A 387 3.23 14.98 -1.76
N ILE A 388 2.51 13.96 -2.23
CA ILE A 388 1.09 13.78 -1.90
C ILE A 388 0.90 13.65 -0.40
N THR A 389 1.67 12.79 0.26
CA THR A 389 1.53 12.58 1.71
C THR A 389 2.02 13.76 2.53
N GLN A 390 3.04 14.50 2.07
CA GLN A 390 3.42 15.75 2.72
C GLN A 390 2.30 16.79 2.65
N GLU A 391 1.73 17.03 1.48
CA GLU A 391 0.73 18.09 1.31
C GLU A 391 -0.63 17.69 1.87
N GLU A 392 -1.01 16.41 1.82
CA GLU A 392 -2.32 15.95 2.29
C GLU A 392 -2.33 15.46 3.73
N TYR A 393 -1.21 14.96 4.27
CA TYR A 393 -1.16 14.43 5.64
C TYR A 393 -0.10 15.09 6.51
N GLY A 394 0.64 16.09 6.01
CA GLY A 394 1.66 16.79 6.81
C GLY A 394 2.91 15.95 7.12
N TRP A 395 3.09 14.79 6.47
CA TRP A 395 4.10 13.82 6.85
C TRP A 395 5.54 14.34 6.80
N GLY A 396 5.90 15.16 5.79
CA GLY A 396 7.18 15.91 5.78
C GLY A 396 8.39 15.13 6.34
N PRO A 397 9.17 15.72 7.27
CA PRO A 397 10.26 15.04 7.99
C PRO A 397 9.81 14.32 9.28
N SER A 398 8.51 14.32 9.59
CA SER A 398 7.97 13.64 10.78
C SER A 398 8.13 12.12 10.64
N LYS A 399 8.26 11.41 11.75
CA LYS A 399 8.26 9.94 11.79
C LYS A 399 7.02 9.33 12.44
N ARG A 400 5.99 10.13 12.74
CA ARG A 400 4.78 9.67 13.45
C ARG A 400 4.03 8.56 12.72
N TYR A 401 4.13 8.52 11.39
CA TYR A 401 3.55 7.48 10.55
C TYR A 401 4.35 6.18 10.49
N MET A 402 5.54 6.13 11.09
CA MET A 402 6.45 4.99 11.07
C MET A 402 6.35 4.18 12.37
N ALA A 403 6.16 2.87 12.24
CA ALA A 403 6.19 1.92 13.35
C ALA A 403 7.61 1.60 13.81
N ASP A 404 8.60 1.70 12.91
CA ASP A 404 10.02 1.58 13.21
C ASP A 404 10.85 2.47 12.26
N THR A 405 12.14 2.18 12.06
CA THR A 405 12.99 2.98 11.17
C THR A 405 12.71 2.80 9.67
N ALA A 406 11.83 1.88 9.28
CA ALA A 406 11.60 1.47 7.90
C ALA A 406 10.11 1.23 7.56
N HIS A 407 9.29 0.79 8.52
CA HIS A 407 7.94 0.32 8.25
C HIS A 407 6.87 1.27 8.76
N PHE A 408 5.75 1.35 8.03
CA PHE A 408 4.60 2.18 8.38
C PHE A 408 3.68 1.53 9.41
N HIS A 409 3.09 2.35 10.27
CA HIS A 409 1.91 1.95 11.04
C HIS A 409 0.73 1.57 10.12
N PRO A 410 -0.19 0.69 10.56
CA PRO A 410 -1.36 0.30 9.78
C PRO A 410 -2.23 1.48 9.28
N TYR A 411 -2.39 2.53 10.10
CA TYR A 411 -3.16 3.71 9.70
C TYR A 411 -2.46 4.47 8.56
N ALA A 412 -1.13 4.60 8.61
CA ALA A 412 -0.34 5.26 7.59
C ALA A 412 -0.37 4.47 6.27
N GLN A 413 -0.29 3.14 6.33
CA GLN A 413 -0.48 2.32 5.13
C GLN A 413 -1.85 2.54 4.48
N THR A 414 -2.91 2.65 5.30
CA THR A 414 -4.26 2.94 4.80
C THR A 414 -4.32 4.33 4.14
N ALA A 415 -3.75 5.35 4.79
CA ALA A 415 -3.65 6.70 4.24
C ALA A 415 -2.84 6.74 2.93
N LEU A 416 -1.80 5.92 2.81
CA LEU A 416 -1.00 5.79 1.60
C LEU A 416 -1.80 5.13 0.45
N SER A 417 -2.63 4.12 0.73
CA SER A 417 -3.53 3.54 -0.26
C SER A 417 -4.55 4.56 -0.77
N GLU A 418 -5.10 5.36 0.14
CA GLU A 418 -6.00 6.46 -0.18
C GLU A 418 -5.31 7.53 -1.03
N ALA A 419 -4.06 7.90 -0.70
CA ALA A 419 -3.23 8.81 -1.49
C ALA A 419 -2.95 8.28 -2.90
N PHE A 420 -2.60 7.01 -3.03
CA PHE A 420 -2.35 6.40 -4.32
C PHE A 420 -3.58 6.47 -5.22
N VAL A 421 -4.72 5.94 -4.77
CA VAL A 421 -5.90 5.80 -5.63
C VAL A 421 -6.65 7.12 -5.77
N GLY A 422 -6.77 7.89 -4.69
CA GLY A 422 -7.43 9.20 -4.70
C GLY A 422 -6.74 10.17 -5.65
N GLU A 423 -5.41 10.27 -5.58
CA GLU A 423 -4.68 11.18 -6.45
C GLU A 423 -4.62 10.67 -7.91
N LEU A 424 -4.49 9.35 -8.11
CA LEU A 424 -4.56 8.74 -9.43
C LEU A 424 -5.90 9.01 -10.12
N THR A 425 -7.01 8.77 -9.42
CA THR A 425 -8.36 8.97 -9.98
C THR A 425 -8.63 10.45 -10.25
N ARG A 426 -8.22 11.34 -9.33
CA ARG A 426 -8.28 12.79 -9.53
C ARG A 426 -7.52 13.24 -10.78
N ALA A 427 -6.26 12.82 -10.92
CA ALA A 427 -5.40 13.20 -12.05
C ALA A 427 -5.89 12.65 -13.38
N LEU A 428 -6.52 11.47 -13.38
CA LEU A 428 -7.10 10.85 -14.57
C LEU A 428 -8.56 11.29 -14.83
N ALA A 429 -9.12 12.18 -14.01
CA ALA A 429 -10.52 12.61 -14.08
C ALA A 429 -11.51 11.43 -14.10
N ILE A 430 -11.24 10.44 -13.24
CA ILE A 430 -12.12 9.29 -12.99
C ILE A 430 -13.07 9.68 -11.86
N ALA A 431 -14.37 9.42 -12.05
CA ALA A 431 -15.36 9.69 -11.02
C ALA A 431 -15.19 8.73 -9.84
N ASP A 432 -15.11 9.31 -8.65
CA ASP A 432 -15.06 8.57 -7.39
C ASP A 432 -16.42 8.69 -6.66
N PRO A 433 -17.31 7.69 -6.77
CA PRO A 433 -18.62 7.74 -6.12
C PRO A 433 -18.53 7.71 -4.58
N ALA A 434 -17.38 7.33 -4.01
CA ALA A 434 -17.18 7.34 -2.56
C ALA A 434 -16.69 8.68 -2.02
N CYS A 435 -16.42 9.67 -2.88
CA CYS A 435 -15.98 11.00 -2.47
C CYS A 435 -16.62 12.11 -3.29
N ALA A 436 -17.38 12.98 -2.61
CA ALA A 436 -18.03 14.14 -3.23
C ALA A 436 -17.24 15.45 -3.09
N ALA A 437 -16.10 15.44 -2.37
CA ALA A 437 -15.28 16.63 -2.15
C ALA A 437 -14.42 16.97 -3.38
N ALA A 438 -14.04 18.25 -3.49
CA ALA A 438 -13.17 18.71 -4.57
C ALA A 438 -11.74 18.15 -4.44
N ASN A 439 -11.24 18.02 -3.22
CA ASN A 439 -10.04 17.27 -2.89
C ASN A 439 -10.45 15.91 -2.32
N TRP A 440 -9.89 14.82 -2.86
CA TRP A 440 -10.20 13.47 -2.42
C TRP A 440 -9.83 13.25 -0.95
N ALA A 441 -8.77 13.93 -0.47
CA ALA A 441 -8.26 13.74 0.87
C ALA A 441 -9.28 14.18 1.94
N ASP A 442 -10.10 15.20 1.65
CA ASP A 442 -11.12 15.69 2.58
C ASP A 442 -12.26 14.67 2.82
N CYS A 443 -12.34 13.59 2.03
CA CYS A 443 -13.27 12.49 2.26
C CYS A 443 -12.74 11.42 3.22
N VAL A 444 -11.44 11.42 3.50
CA VAL A 444 -10.77 10.33 4.22
C VAL A 444 -9.92 10.81 5.40
N ARG A 445 -9.74 12.13 5.52
CA ARG A 445 -9.12 12.76 6.68
C ARG A 445 -9.88 14.00 7.12
N THR A 446 -9.80 14.29 8.39
CA THR A 446 -10.31 15.52 9.00
C THR A 446 -9.18 16.23 9.72
N TRP A 447 -8.98 17.52 9.45
CA TRP A 447 -8.00 18.32 10.20
C TRP A 447 -8.61 18.89 11.48
N GLY A 448 -7.79 19.05 12.50
CA GLY A 448 -8.10 19.92 13.64
C GLY A 448 -6.85 20.24 14.45
N ALA A 449 -6.97 21.21 15.35
CA ALA A 449 -5.92 21.59 16.29
C ALA A 449 -5.72 20.48 17.35
N SER A 450 -4.46 20.18 17.62
CA SER A 450 -3.98 19.29 18.67
C SER A 450 -3.05 20.09 19.57
N CYS A 451 -3.26 20.02 20.89
CA CYS A 451 -2.39 20.66 21.86
C CYS A 451 -1.37 19.64 22.35
N GLU A 452 -0.10 19.88 22.08
CA GLU A 452 1.01 18.97 22.36
C GLU A 452 2.19 19.72 22.96
N GLN A 453 3.12 19.00 23.59
CA GLN A 453 4.41 19.59 24.00
C GLN A 453 5.05 20.28 22.80
N GLY A 454 5.35 21.57 22.96
CA GLY A 454 5.72 22.49 21.87
C GLY A 454 4.58 23.31 21.22
N GLY A 455 3.35 23.30 21.76
CA GLY A 455 2.24 24.18 21.37
C GLY A 455 1.17 23.53 20.49
N CYS A 456 0.41 24.36 19.77
CA CYS A 456 -0.65 23.88 18.87
C CYS A 456 -0.10 23.35 17.54
N ARG A 457 -0.60 22.19 17.11
CA ARG A 457 -0.36 21.64 15.77
C ARG A 457 -1.65 21.31 15.06
N LEU A 458 -1.69 21.47 13.74
CA LEU A 458 -2.75 20.86 12.94
C LEU A 458 -2.41 19.39 12.75
N GLU A 459 -3.31 18.52 13.18
CA GLU A 459 -3.18 17.07 13.09
C GLU A 459 -4.39 16.49 12.38
N THR A 460 -4.19 15.37 11.68
CA THR A 460 -5.29 14.60 11.10
C THR A 460 -5.99 13.77 12.18
N ASP A 461 -7.30 13.56 12.04
CA ASP A 461 -8.09 12.64 12.87
C ASP A 461 -7.43 11.26 13.00
N MET A 462 -6.84 10.75 11.92
CA MET A 462 -6.09 9.50 11.93
C MET A 462 -4.87 9.53 12.86
N GLU A 463 -4.07 10.61 12.83
CA GLU A 463 -2.89 10.76 13.70
C GLU A 463 -3.28 10.99 15.16
N VAL A 464 -4.32 11.79 15.39
CA VAL A 464 -4.92 12.00 16.71
C VAL A 464 -5.29 10.67 17.35
N ILE A 465 -6.04 9.83 16.63
CA ILE A 465 -6.50 8.53 17.14
C ILE A 465 -5.31 7.59 17.34
N ALA A 466 -4.38 7.53 16.38
CA ALA A 466 -3.25 6.61 16.44
C ALA A 466 -2.29 6.92 17.60
N HIS A 467 -2.10 8.20 17.91
CA HIS A 467 -1.12 8.67 18.90
C HIS A 467 -1.74 9.13 20.22
N GLY A 468 -3.08 9.11 20.34
CA GLY A 468 -3.79 9.51 21.56
C GLY A 468 -3.61 11.01 21.88
N LEU A 469 -3.61 11.86 20.85
CA LEU A 469 -3.33 13.28 20.98
C LEU A 469 -4.54 14.05 21.52
N THR A 470 -4.30 15.17 22.21
CA THR A 470 -5.36 16.03 22.75
C THR A 470 -5.94 16.90 21.65
N TRP A 471 -7.03 16.43 21.03
CA TRP A 471 -7.65 17.09 19.90
C TRP A 471 -8.76 18.07 20.30
N GLN A 472 -8.70 19.28 19.77
CA GLN A 472 -9.68 20.35 19.99
C GLN A 472 -10.92 20.21 19.09
N GLY A 473 -10.89 19.22 18.19
CA GLY A 473 -12.02 18.80 17.37
C GLY A 473 -11.88 19.18 15.89
N ALA A 474 -12.72 18.55 15.07
CA ALA A 474 -12.73 18.73 13.64
C ALA A 474 -12.90 20.21 13.22
N GLY A 475 -12.05 20.68 12.32
CA GLY A 475 -12.09 22.01 11.73
C GLY A 475 -11.51 23.13 12.60
N THR A 476 -11.06 22.84 13.82
CA THR A 476 -10.32 23.80 14.64
C THR A 476 -8.94 24.10 14.04
N THR A 477 -8.37 25.27 14.34
CA THR A 477 -7.10 25.73 13.78
C THR A 477 -6.15 26.18 14.90
N CYS A 478 -4.86 26.32 14.57
CA CYS A 478 -3.87 26.91 15.47
C CYS A 478 -3.75 28.43 15.30
N ALA A 479 -4.87 29.11 15.02
CA ALA A 479 -4.86 30.55 14.86
C ALA A 479 -4.73 31.25 16.21
N ASP A 480 -3.90 32.29 16.24
CA ASP A 480 -3.82 33.29 17.30
C ASP A 480 -4.76 34.45 16.91
N GLY A 481 -6.00 34.38 17.40
CA GLY A 481 -7.05 35.32 17.03
C GLY A 481 -6.97 36.64 17.79
N ASP A 482 -6.38 36.64 18.98
CA ASP A 482 -6.27 37.81 19.85
C ASP A 482 -4.88 38.47 19.85
N GLY A 483 -3.90 37.84 19.21
CA GLY A 483 -2.56 38.36 18.98
C GLY A 483 -1.65 38.26 20.20
N ASP A 484 -1.95 37.38 21.15
CA ASP A 484 -1.17 37.19 22.37
C ASP A 484 0.08 36.31 22.18
N GLY A 485 0.25 35.74 20.97
CA GLY A 485 1.34 34.87 20.59
C GLY A 485 1.01 33.38 20.70
N TYR A 486 -0.21 33.02 21.09
CA TYR A 486 -0.63 31.65 21.34
C TYR A 486 -1.85 31.26 20.50
N SER A 487 -2.06 29.96 20.33
CA SER A 487 -3.27 29.47 19.68
C SER A 487 -4.46 29.64 20.61
N ASP A 488 -5.57 30.19 20.10
CA ASP A 488 -6.84 30.28 20.85
C ASP A 488 -7.33 28.91 21.35
N GLN A 489 -6.91 27.84 20.66
CA GLN A 489 -7.28 26.46 20.96
C GLN A 489 -6.32 25.77 21.95
N CYS A 490 -5.12 26.33 22.14
CA CYS A 490 -4.09 25.81 23.05
C CYS A 490 -3.46 26.98 23.84
N PRO A 491 -4.21 27.64 24.73
CA PRO A 491 -3.67 28.73 25.54
C PRO A 491 -2.62 28.21 26.55
N PRO A 492 -1.67 29.04 26.99
CA PRO A 492 -0.67 28.64 27.99
C PRO A 492 -1.32 28.13 29.29
N ALA A 493 -0.73 27.11 29.90
CA ALA A 493 -1.28 26.47 31.10
C ALA A 493 -1.18 27.35 32.36
N GLY A 494 -0.38 28.41 32.32
CA GLY A 494 -0.18 29.33 33.43
C GLY A 494 1.05 30.22 33.24
N ARG A 495 1.44 30.96 34.28
CA ARG A 495 2.66 31.78 34.28
C ARG A 495 3.93 30.93 34.46
N GLU A 496 3.75 29.68 34.89
CA GLU A 496 4.78 28.67 35.10
C GLU A 496 5.15 27.96 33.79
N ASP A 497 4.31 28.02 32.77
CA ASP A 497 4.59 27.56 31.41
C ASP A 497 5.51 28.60 30.74
N PHE A 498 6.82 28.40 30.84
CA PHE A 498 7.81 29.35 30.37
C PHE A 498 8.09 29.17 28.87
N ASN A 499 8.11 27.95 28.35
CA ASN A 499 8.27 27.76 26.91
C ASN A 499 6.96 28.04 26.14
N ASN A 500 5.86 28.29 26.87
CA ASN A 500 4.52 28.62 26.40
C ASN A 500 3.95 27.54 25.49
N ASP A 501 4.17 26.28 25.84
CA ASP A 501 3.79 25.17 25.01
C ASP A 501 2.44 24.54 25.39
N GLY A 502 1.76 25.15 26.37
CA GLY A 502 0.49 24.69 26.91
C GLY A 502 0.64 23.64 27.99
N PHE A 503 1.87 23.30 28.39
CA PHE A 503 2.19 22.35 29.44
C PHE A 503 3.15 22.98 30.46
N ILE A 504 3.14 22.46 31.69
CA ILE A 504 4.11 22.84 32.73
C ILE A 504 4.93 21.60 33.02
N ASP A 505 6.12 21.51 32.45
CA ASP A 505 6.92 20.28 32.48
C ASP A 505 8.44 20.47 32.63
N ALA A 506 9.21 19.43 32.28
CA ALA A 506 10.66 19.45 32.42
C ALA A 506 11.37 20.50 31.56
N MET A 507 10.78 20.93 30.44
CA MET A 507 11.34 21.99 29.62
C MET A 507 11.22 23.35 30.32
N ASP A 508 10.10 23.63 30.97
CA ASP A 508 9.92 24.83 31.79
C ASP A 508 10.79 24.79 33.03
N LEU A 509 10.94 23.61 33.65
CA LEU A 509 11.89 23.42 34.74
C LEU A 509 13.30 23.81 34.30
N ALA A 510 13.72 23.42 33.09
CA ALA A 510 15.03 23.76 32.57
C ALA A 510 15.21 25.28 32.40
N VAL A 511 14.16 26.01 31.98
CA VAL A 511 14.17 27.47 31.93
C VAL A 511 14.32 28.08 33.32
N LEU A 512 13.56 27.59 34.31
CA LEU A 512 13.66 28.04 35.70
C LEU A 512 15.06 27.82 36.28
N LEU A 513 15.61 26.61 36.12
CA LEU A 513 16.94 26.26 36.62
C LEU A 513 18.06 27.01 35.89
N GLY A 514 17.87 27.33 34.60
CA GLY A 514 18.78 28.16 33.83
C GLY A 514 18.88 29.59 34.34
N ALA A 515 17.78 30.13 34.86
CA ALA A 515 17.69 31.47 35.43
C ALA A 515 18.03 31.54 36.93
N TRP A 516 18.55 30.46 37.53
CA TRP A 516 18.74 30.38 38.98
C TRP A 516 19.67 31.48 39.52
N GLY A 517 19.16 32.25 40.47
CA GLY A 517 19.86 33.39 41.07
C GLY A 517 19.82 34.68 40.25
N GLU A 518 19.14 34.70 39.09
CA GLU A 518 18.92 35.93 38.32
C GLU A 518 17.86 36.81 38.97
N ALA A 519 17.99 38.13 38.78
CA ALA A 519 17.04 39.12 39.26
C ALA A 519 16.15 39.63 38.12
N GLY A 520 14.84 39.74 38.38
CA GLY A 520 13.88 40.26 37.40
C GLY A 520 13.60 39.34 36.21
N HIS A 521 14.01 38.08 36.28
CA HIS A 521 13.65 37.07 35.29
C HIS A 521 12.20 36.64 35.50
N ARG A 522 11.47 36.27 34.43
CA ARG A 522 10.07 35.81 34.51
C ARG A 522 9.85 34.54 35.34
N ALA A 523 10.93 33.84 35.68
CA ALA A 523 10.90 32.65 36.52
C ALA A 523 10.89 32.97 38.03
N ASP A 524 10.94 34.26 38.40
CA ASP A 524 10.65 34.76 39.75
C ASP A 524 9.13 34.77 39.96
N LEU A 525 8.59 33.59 40.27
CA LEU A 525 7.17 33.30 40.40
C LEU A 525 6.57 33.88 41.68
N ASN A 526 7.39 34.11 42.72
CA ASN A 526 6.95 34.73 43.97
C ASN A 526 7.16 36.27 44.00
N SER A 527 7.85 36.82 42.99
CA SER A 527 8.18 38.24 42.85
C SER A 527 9.05 38.81 44.00
N ASP A 528 9.95 38.00 44.55
CA ASP A 528 10.91 38.39 45.59
C ASP A 528 12.23 38.99 45.04
N ALA A 529 12.29 39.15 43.72
CA ALA A 529 13.37 39.68 42.92
C ALA A 529 14.55 38.71 42.67
N VAL A 530 14.46 37.42 43.03
CA VAL A 530 15.50 36.45 42.72
C VAL A 530 14.95 35.03 42.48
N VAL A 531 15.30 34.42 41.35
CA VAL A 531 14.89 33.04 41.04
C VAL A 531 15.57 32.04 41.99
N ASN A 532 14.82 31.35 42.85
CA ASN A 532 15.35 30.47 43.88
C ASN A 532 14.39 29.29 44.24
N ALA A 533 14.64 28.66 45.39
CA ALA A 533 13.92 27.46 45.83
C ALA A 533 12.40 27.69 46.09
N PRO A 534 11.98 28.80 46.69
CA PRO A 534 10.59 29.25 46.65
C PRO A 534 9.93 29.23 45.26
N ASP A 535 10.58 29.73 44.21
CA ASP A 535 10.01 29.70 42.85
C ASP A 535 9.88 28.28 42.31
N LEU A 536 10.91 27.45 42.51
CA LEU A 536 10.86 26.03 42.14
C LEU A 536 9.72 25.31 42.86
N SER A 537 9.41 25.69 44.11
CA SER A 537 8.31 25.11 44.86
C SER A 537 6.94 25.49 44.28
N LEU A 538 6.79 26.74 43.83
CA LEU A 538 5.57 27.19 43.12
C LEU A 538 5.42 26.47 41.78
N PHE A 539 6.50 26.37 41.01
CA PHE A 539 6.54 25.65 39.74
C PHE A 539 6.14 24.17 39.90
N LEU A 540 6.76 23.44 40.83
CA LEU A 540 6.43 22.05 41.12
C LEU A 540 5.00 21.85 41.63
N SER A 541 4.38 22.88 42.19
CA SER A 541 2.98 22.84 42.59
C SER A 541 2.02 22.97 41.40
N ALA A 542 2.49 23.52 40.28
CA ALA A 542 1.74 23.65 39.03
C ALA A 542 2.06 22.51 38.03
N TRP A 543 3.16 21.78 38.23
CA TRP A 543 3.50 20.58 37.46
C TRP A 543 2.38 19.53 37.60
N PHE A 544 1.84 19.06 36.47
CA PHE A 544 0.72 18.09 36.35
C PHE A 544 -0.71 18.63 36.40
N ASN A 545 -0.94 19.95 36.33
CA ASN A 545 -2.30 20.47 36.09
C ASN A 545 -2.64 20.57 34.61
#